data_AF-A0A7Y8KJ04-F1
#
_entry.id   AF-A0A7Y8KJ04-F1
#
_cell.length_a   1.000
_cell.length_b   1.000
_cell.length_c   1.000
_cell.angle_alpha   90.00
_cell.angle_beta   90.00
_cell.angle_gamma   90.00
#
_symmetry.space_group_name_H-M   'P 1'
#
loop_
_entity.id
_entity.type
_entity.pdbx_description
1 polymer ?
#
loop_
_entity_poly.entity_id
_entity_poly.type
_entity_poly.pdbx_seq_one_letter_code
_entity_poly.pdbx_strand_id
1 'polypeptide(L)'
;MKKILGLAAKARSGKDTAASILLTHPQVAAYALADPLKAGCQALFALTPEQTWDDTAKEKTLTAWGLSPREFFQLVGTEWMRTHDSLHWLKRADREINGEVLPPSPLSAEQATDPDAAFIQAAQAFFGLSDSQAWDIAQRDVEDAFWGLSVDAMIELVKKLTLRDFPHFHAQRFAHLNLSKHEQGKNITAPKLDLENKEVIIIKDIRFENEAEYIRNLNGEIWHVVRHHLEQVKQHSSEAGIEVAQGDIVIENNGSLAEYKHAIENAWNDLIQKIDLQNNKNDSRS
;
A
#
# COMPACT_ATOMS: atom_id res chain seq x y z
N MET A 1 -15.90 0.40 11.49
CA MET A 1 -14.53 0.38 10.95
C MET A 1 -14.17 -1.05 10.58
N LYS A 2 -13.39 -1.25 9.52
CA LYS A 2 -12.98 -2.60 9.11
C LYS A 2 -11.84 -3.08 10.00
N LYS A 3 -11.75 -4.38 10.26
CA LYS A 3 -10.66 -4.98 11.04
C LYS A 3 -9.42 -5.12 10.15
N ILE A 4 -8.28 -4.58 10.57
CA ILE A 4 -7.01 -4.78 9.88
C ILE A 4 -6.32 -6.02 10.46
N LEU A 5 -5.90 -6.93 9.57
CA LEU A 5 -5.14 -8.13 9.89
C LEU A 5 -3.75 -8.06 9.25
N GLY A 6 -2.73 -7.81 10.05
CA GLY A 6 -1.33 -7.85 9.60
C GLY A 6 -0.80 -9.29 9.57
N LEU A 7 -0.24 -9.74 8.44
CA LEU A 7 0.47 -11.01 8.37
C LEU A 7 1.97 -10.79 8.46
N ALA A 8 2.57 -11.28 9.53
CA ALA A 8 4.00 -11.27 9.76
C ALA A 8 4.58 -12.67 9.55
N ALA A 9 5.65 -12.76 8.77
CA ALA A 9 6.32 -14.03 8.55
C ALA A 9 7.74 -13.83 8.03
N LYS A 10 8.62 -14.76 8.35
CA LYS A 10 9.91 -14.88 7.65
C LYS A 10 9.70 -15.36 6.22
N ALA A 11 10.69 -15.13 5.37
CA ALA A 11 10.65 -15.60 3.99
C ALA A 11 10.43 -17.13 3.95
N ARG A 12 9.54 -17.58 3.05
CA ARG A 12 9.18 -19.01 2.84
C ARG A 12 8.48 -19.70 4.02
N SER A 13 8.02 -18.97 5.04
CA SER A 13 7.24 -19.53 6.15
C SER A 13 5.80 -19.89 5.79
N GLY A 14 5.28 -19.48 4.63
CA GLY A 14 3.91 -19.81 4.18
C GLY A 14 2.89 -18.66 4.33
N LYS A 15 3.36 -17.41 4.43
CA LYS A 15 2.53 -16.19 4.52
C LYS A 15 1.54 -16.08 3.37
N ASP A 16 2.01 -16.24 2.14
CA ASP A 16 1.16 -16.10 0.96
C ASP A 16 0.10 -17.20 0.92
N THR A 17 0.44 -18.41 1.39
CA THR A 17 -0.52 -19.49 1.58
C THR A 17 -1.57 -19.15 2.63
N ALA A 18 -1.20 -18.57 3.78
CA ALA A 18 -2.17 -18.10 4.78
C ALA A 18 -3.10 -17.03 4.20
N ALA A 19 -2.54 -16.03 3.51
CA ALA A 19 -3.32 -15.00 2.86
C ALA A 19 -4.30 -15.60 1.83
N SER A 20 -3.84 -16.55 1.00
CA SER A 20 -4.69 -17.23 0.03
C SER A 20 -5.83 -18.02 0.68
N ILE A 21 -5.58 -18.68 1.81
CA ILE A 21 -6.63 -19.39 2.57
C ILE A 21 -7.66 -18.40 3.12
N LEU A 22 -7.21 -17.32 3.77
CA LEU A 22 -8.11 -16.32 4.33
C LEU A 22 -8.94 -15.61 3.26
N LEU A 23 -8.35 -15.34 2.09
CA LEU A 23 -9.05 -14.76 0.94
C LEU A 23 -10.15 -15.66 0.34
N THR A 24 -10.27 -16.92 0.77
CA THR A 24 -11.43 -17.75 0.39
C THR A 24 -12.71 -17.33 1.12
N HIS A 25 -12.61 -16.57 2.21
CA HIS A 25 -13.75 -16.03 2.93
C HIS A 25 -14.28 -14.75 2.25
N PRO A 26 -15.58 -14.66 1.94
CA PRO A 26 -16.13 -13.55 1.15
C PRO A 26 -16.05 -12.20 1.87
N GLN A 27 -16.03 -12.16 3.21
CA GLN A 27 -15.85 -10.93 3.99
C GLN A 27 -14.40 -10.43 4.09
N VAL A 28 -13.44 -11.13 3.44
CA VAL A 28 -12.02 -10.78 3.46
C VAL A 28 -11.60 -10.11 2.16
N ALA A 29 -10.74 -9.10 2.28
CA ALA A 29 -9.97 -8.55 1.18
C ALA A 29 -8.49 -8.39 1.57
N ALA A 30 -7.61 -8.19 0.58
CA ALA A 30 -6.21 -7.89 0.83
C ALA A 30 -5.87 -6.49 0.29
N TYR A 31 -5.11 -5.75 1.07
CA TYR A 31 -4.57 -4.45 0.69
C TYR A 31 -3.06 -4.55 0.51
N ALA A 32 -2.56 -4.03 -0.61
CA ALA A 32 -1.13 -3.94 -0.87
C ALA A 32 -0.65 -2.50 -0.67
N LEU A 33 0.22 -2.29 0.32
CA LEU A 33 0.78 -0.97 0.66
C LEU A 33 1.49 -0.29 -0.51
N ALA A 34 1.99 -1.08 -1.47
CA ALA A 34 2.70 -0.59 -2.64
C ALA A 34 1.79 -0.09 -3.77
N ASP A 35 0.49 -0.37 -3.74
CA ASP A 35 -0.41 0.03 -4.83
C ASP A 35 -0.56 1.56 -4.97
N PRO A 36 -0.82 2.35 -3.91
CA PRO A 36 -0.82 3.81 -4.01
C PRO A 36 0.55 4.38 -4.40
N LEU A 37 1.64 3.75 -3.94
CA LEU A 37 3.01 4.10 -4.35
C LEU A 37 3.23 3.93 -5.86
N LYS A 38 2.82 2.78 -6.41
CA LYS A 38 2.93 2.49 -7.85
C LYS A 38 2.09 3.45 -8.67
N ALA A 39 0.85 3.68 -8.26
CA ALA A 39 -0.06 4.61 -8.94
C ALA A 39 0.50 6.04 -8.97
N GLY A 40 1.03 6.54 -7.85
CA GLY A 40 1.64 7.88 -7.83
C GLY A 40 2.94 7.96 -8.63
N CYS A 41 3.79 6.92 -8.59
CA CYS A 41 4.98 6.86 -9.45
C CYS A 41 4.62 6.80 -10.94
N GLN A 42 3.53 6.10 -11.30
CA GLN A 42 3.03 6.03 -12.67
C GLN A 42 2.67 7.43 -13.18
N ALA A 43 1.93 8.21 -12.40
CA ALA A 43 1.58 9.58 -12.72
C ALA A 43 2.82 10.49 -12.78
N LEU A 44 3.69 10.40 -11.77
CA LEU A 44 4.86 11.27 -11.60
C LEU A 44 5.88 11.09 -12.74
N PHE A 45 6.29 9.85 -13.00
CA PHE A 45 7.36 9.53 -13.96
C PHE A 45 6.87 9.15 -15.36
N ALA A 46 5.56 9.27 -15.60
CA ALA A 46 4.90 8.90 -16.86
C ALA A 46 5.10 7.42 -17.25
N LEU A 47 5.08 6.53 -16.26
CA LEU A 47 5.22 5.10 -16.52
C LEU A 47 3.97 4.59 -17.26
N THR A 48 4.15 3.62 -18.16
CA THR A 48 3.00 2.91 -18.76
C THR A 48 2.39 1.93 -17.74
N PRO A 49 1.14 1.50 -17.92
CA PRO A 49 0.55 0.47 -17.07
C PRO A 49 1.38 -0.82 -17.04
N GLU A 50 1.95 -1.24 -18.18
CA GLU A 50 2.83 -2.40 -18.23
C GLU A 50 4.11 -2.18 -17.41
N GLN A 51 4.80 -1.05 -17.59
CA GLN A 51 6.00 -0.71 -16.79
C GLN A 51 5.69 -0.67 -15.29
N THR A 52 4.47 -0.29 -14.91
CA THR A 52 4.09 -0.12 -13.51
C THR A 52 3.69 -1.43 -12.83
N TRP A 53 2.92 -2.27 -13.53
CA TRP A 53 2.19 -3.38 -12.92
C TRP A 53 2.67 -4.78 -13.36
N ASP A 54 3.42 -4.90 -14.46
CA ASP A 54 3.99 -6.19 -14.89
C ASP A 54 5.26 -6.54 -14.10
N ASP A 55 5.33 -7.76 -13.57
CA ASP A 55 6.45 -8.21 -12.73
C ASP A 55 7.80 -8.26 -13.45
N THR A 56 7.81 -8.39 -14.78
CA THR A 56 9.05 -8.41 -15.57
C THR A 56 9.40 -7.01 -16.06
N ALA A 57 8.41 -6.25 -16.54
CA ALA A 57 8.66 -4.92 -17.09
C ALA A 57 9.13 -3.94 -16.01
N LYS A 58 8.62 -4.05 -14.78
CA LYS A 58 9.00 -3.14 -13.68
C LYS A 58 10.46 -3.23 -13.25
N GLU A 59 11.15 -4.32 -13.60
CA GLU A 59 12.56 -4.55 -13.27
C GLU A 59 13.49 -4.06 -14.40
N LYS A 60 12.97 -3.55 -15.52
CA LYS A 60 13.76 -3.05 -16.65
C LYS A 60 14.04 -1.55 -16.52
N THR A 61 15.30 -1.18 -16.71
CA THR A 61 15.73 0.24 -16.75
C THR A 61 15.09 0.98 -17.91
N LEU A 62 14.60 2.20 -17.64
CA LEU A 62 14.00 3.09 -18.63
C LEU A 62 15.06 4.07 -19.16
N THR A 63 15.25 4.11 -20.48
CA THR A 63 16.32 4.90 -21.12
C THR A 63 16.33 6.37 -20.73
N ALA A 64 15.17 7.03 -20.67
CA ALA A 64 15.07 8.46 -20.34
C ALA A 64 15.41 8.79 -18.88
N TRP A 65 15.29 7.79 -17.99
CA TRP A 65 15.44 7.96 -16.56
C TRP A 65 16.74 7.38 -16.01
N GLY A 66 17.29 6.35 -16.66
CA GLY A 66 18.42 5.58 -16.12
C GLY A 66 18.06 4.70 -14.92
N LEU A 67 16.77 4.63 -14.56
CA LEU A 67 16.22 3.82 -13.48
C LEU A 67 15.10 2.91 -14.00
N SER A 68 14.90 1.79 -13.33
CA SER A 68 13.73 0.92 -13.49
C SER A 68 12.54 1.41 -12.66
N PRO A 69 11.30 1.04 -13.01
CA PRO A 69 10.12 1.25 -12.16
C PRO A 69 10.31 0.74 -10.73
N ARG A 70 10.96 -0.41 -10.55
CA ARG A 70 11.28 -0.96 -9.23
C ARG A 70 12.16 -0.02 -8.41
N GLU A 71 13.19 0.57 -9.03
CA GLU A 71 14.07 1.54 -8.37
C GLU A 71 13.30 2.82 -8.01
N PHE A 72 12.39 3.29 -8.88
CA PHE A 72 11.48 4.39 -8.53
C PHE A 72 10.63 4.08 -7.30
N PHE A 73 10.01 2.89 -7.25
CA PHE A 73 9.19 2.50 -6.10
C PHE A 73 10.02 2.42 -4.81
N GLN A 74 11.28 1.98 -4.89
CA GLN A 74 12.17 1.95 -3.73
C GLN A 74 12.56 3.35 -3.26
N LEU A 75 12.98 4.21 -4.19
CA LEU A 75 13.36 5.61 -3.93
C LEU A 75 12.20 6.38 -3.30
N VAL A 76 11.05 6.41 -3.97
CA VAL A 76 9.88 7.15 -3.49
C VAL A 76 9.28 6.49 -2.24
N GLY A 77 9.18 5.16 -2.23
CA GLY A 77 8.59 4.43 -1.11
C GLY A 77 9.37 4.56 0.18
N THR A 78 10.70 4.47 0.11
CA THR A 78 11.59 4.36 1.28
C THR A 78 12.32 5.67 1.57
N GLU A 79 13.11 6.14 0.61
CA GLU A 79 13.98 7.31 0.81
C GLU A 79 13.19 8.62 0.88
N TRP A 80 12.02 8.69 0.25
CA TRP A 80 11.15 9.87 0.33
C TRP A 80 10.12 9.71 1.44
N MET A 81 9.11 8.86 1.22
CA MET A 81 7.91 8.87 2.06
C MET A 81 8.15 8.28 3.45
N ARG A 82 8.85 7.13 3.57
CA ARG A 82 9.17 6.55 4.88
C ARG A 82 10.19 7.37 5.67
N THR A 83 11.06 8.12 5.01
CA THR A 83 11.98 9.05 5.69
C THR A 83 11.23 10.27 6.23
N HIS A 84 10.21 10.75 5.49
CA HIS A 84 9.33 11.82 5.96
C HIS A 84 8.43 11.35 7.11
N ASP A 85 7.77 10.21 6.94
CA ASP A 85 6.94 9.56 7.95
C ASP A 85 7.08 8.03 7.84
N SER A 86 7.70 7.42 8.85
CA SER A 86 7.97 5.98 8.88
C SER A 86 6.71 5.10 8.75
N LEU A 87 5.52 5.63 9.06
CA LEU A 87 4.22 4.95 8.97
C LEU A 87 3.41 5.37 7.74
N HIS A 88 3.97 6.17 6.83
CA HIS A 88 3.26 6.80 5.70
C HIS A 88 2.32 5.83 4.97
N TRP A 89 2.84 4.68 4.53
CA TRP A 89 2.04 3.74 3.74
C TRP A 89 0.96 3.03 4.54
N LEU A 90 1.13 2.85 5.85
CA LEU A 90 0.09 2.33 6.72
C LEU A 90 -0.99 3.36 7.03
N LYS A 91 -0.62 4.61 7.29
CA LYS A 91 -1.58 5.71 7.43
C LYS A 91 -2.38 5.88 6.13
N ARG A 92 -1.70 5.82 4.99
CA ARG A 92 -2.35 5.85 3.67
C ARG A 92 -3.32 4.69 3.50
N ALA A 93 -2.96 3.47 3.94
CA ALA A 93 -3.86 2.31 3.91
C ALA A 93 -5.06 2.49 4.84
N ASP A 94 -4.85 2.95 6.07
CA ASP A 94 -5.92 3.24 7.05
C ASP A 94 -6.95 4.22 6.47
N ARG A 95 -6.47 5.33 5.89
CA ARG A 95 -7.33 6.31 5.21
C ARG A 95 -8.18 5.70 4.09
N GLU A 96 -7.64 4.76 3.32
CA GLU A 96 -8.40 4.10 2.24
C GLU A 96 -9.41 3.08 2.76
N ILE A 97 -9.01 2.30 3.78
CA ILE A 97 -9.79 1.19 4.32
C ILE A 97 -10.99 1.72 5.12
N ASN A 98 -10.74 2.79 5.88
CA ASN A 98 -11.70 3.35 6.83
C ASN A 98 -12.30 4.70 6.40
N GLY A 99 -11.72 5.38 5.41
CA GLY A 99 -12.28 6.58 4.81
C GLY A 99 -13.07 6.32 3.53
N GLU A 100 -13.72 7.37 3.01
CA GLU A 100 -14.44 7.36 1.74
C GLU A 100 -13.52 7.86 0.60
N VAL A 101 -12.36 7.23 0.44
CA VAL A 101 -11.43 7.59 -0.64
C VAL A 101 -11.89 6.94 -1.93
N LEU A 102 -12.45 7.73 -2.84
CA LEU A 102 -12.77 7.29 -4.19
C LEU A 102 -11.52 7.25 -5.06
N PRO A 103 -11.43 6.31 -6.02
CA PRO A 103 -10.38 6.34 -7.03
C PRO A 103 -10.39 7.67 -7.80
N PRO A 104 -9.23 8.24 -8.14
CA PRO A 104 -9.15 9.47 -8.91
C PRO A 104 -9.84 9.34 -10.28
N SER A 105 -10.57 10.39 -10.68
CA SER A 105 -11.13 10.48 -12.02
C SER A 105 -10.04 10.73 -13.08
N PRO A 106 -10.25 10.35 -14.35
CA PRO A 106 -9.40 10.81 -15.44
C PRO A 106 -9.35 12.35 -15.47
N LEU A 107 -8.17 12.89 -15.76
CA LEU A 107 -7.99 14.34 -15.84
C LEU A 107 -8.86 14.96 -16.91
N SER A 108 -9.42 16.14 -16.62
CA SER A 108 -9.98 17.02 -17.64
C SER A 108 -8.87 17.53 -18.58
N ALA A 109 -9.26 18.04 -19.75
CA ALA A 109 -8.31 18.62 -20.69
C ALA A 109 -7.52 19.80 -20.09
N GLU A 110 -8.14 20.59 -19.21
CA GLU A 110 -7.50 21.69 -18.50
C GLU A 110 -6.48 21.17 -17.47
N GLN A 111 -6.89 20.23 -16.63
CA GLN A 111 -6.02 19.61 -15.62
C GLN A 111 -4.81 18.90 -16.27
N ALA A 112 -5.00 18.29 -17.43
CA ALA A 112 -3.92 17.63 -18.17
C ALA A 112 -2.86 18.61 -18.70
N THR A 113 -3.18 19.89 -18.82
CA THR A 113 -2.24 20.95 -19.24
C THR A 113 -1.56 21.68 -18.08
N ASP A 114 -1.98 21.41 -16.83
CA ASP A 114 -1.39 22.01 -15.65
C ASP A 114 0.09 21.56 -15.53
N PRO A 115 1.05 22.50 -15.38
CA PRO A 115 2.47 22.17 -15.30
C PRO A 115 2.81 21.30 -14.07
N ASP A 116 1.99 21.36 -13.03
CA ASP A 116 2.13 20.61 -11.79
C ASP A 116 1.22 19.37 -11.74
N ALA A 117 0.49 19.04 -12.82
CA ALA A 117 -0.43 17.91 -12.87
C ALA A 117 0.18 16.59 -12.38
N ALA A 118 1.43 16.32 -12.77
CA ALA A 118 2.15 15.11 -12.37
C ALA A 118 2.41 15.07 -10.84
N PHE A 119 2.72 16.21 -10.23
CA PHE A 119 2.92 16.32 -8.78
C PHE A 119 1.59 16.21 -8.04
N ILE A 120 0.53 16.85 -8.55
CA ILE A 120 -0.81 16.81 -7.97
C ILE A 120 -1.34 15.36 -7.95
N GLN A 121 -1.28 14.65 -9.09
CA GLN A 121 -1.73 13.26 -9.16
C GLN A 121 -0.88 12.31 -8.28
N ALA A 122 0.43 12.55 -8.21
CA ALA A 122 1.31 11.77 -7.34
C ALA A 122 0.96 11.99 -5.86
N ALA A 123 0.79 13.24 -5.43
CA ALA A 123 0.34 13.57 -4.07
C ALA A 123 -1.04 12.98 -3.79
N GLN A 124 -1.97 13.06 -4.74
CA GLN A 124 -3.30 12.46 -4.62
C GLN A 124 -3.21 10.95 -4.32
N ALA A 125 -2.37 10.23 -5.07
CA ALA A 125 -2.16 8.80 -4.85
C ALA A 125 -1.46 8.51 -3.51
N PHE A 126 -0.38 9.24 -3.19
CA PHE A 126 0.43 8.99 -2.00
C PHE A 126 -0.27 9.33 -0.69
N PHE A 127 -1.16 10.32 -0.69
CA PHE A 127 -1.87 10.79 0.50
C PHE A 127 -3.36 10.39 0.54
N GLY A 128 -3.90 9.87 -0.56
CA GLY A 128 -5.30 9.41 -0.61
C GLY A 128 -6.28 10.58 -0.61
N LEU A 129 -5.96 11.60 -1.41
CA LEU A 129 -6.76 12.81 -1.54
C LEU A 129 -7.91 12.58 -2.52
N SER A 130 -9.07 13.19 -2.26
CA SER A 130 -10.15 13.21 -3.25
C SER A 130 -9.81 14.11 -4.43
N ASP A 131 -10.57 13.98 -5.53
CA ASP A 131 -10.43 14.89 -6.67
C ASP A 131 -10.67 16.36 -6.27
N SER A 132 -11.64 16.61 -5.38
CA SER A 132 -11.90 17.97 -4.89
C SER A 132 -10.73 18.51 -4.09
N GLN A 133 -10.17 17.73 -3.15
CA GLN A 133 -9.01 18.15 -2.38
C GLN A 133 -7.81 18.42 -3.30
N ALA A 134 -7.56 17.56 -4.28
CA ALA A 134 -6.42 17.66 -5.17
C ALA A 134 -6.54 18.78 -6.22
N TRP A 135 -7.74 19.11 -6.70
CA TRP A 135 -7.92 20.00 -7.86
C TRP A 135 -8.68 21.31 -7.59
N ASP A 136 -9.40 21.43 -6.46
CA ASP A 136 -9.99 22.70 -6.06
C ASP A 136 -8.95 23.56 -5.33
N ILE A 137 -8.36 24.52 -6.04
CA ILE A 137 -7.32 25.42 -5.52
C ILE A 137 -7.76 26.12 -4.24
N ALA A 138 -9.05 26.46 -4.09
CA ALA A 138 -9.54 27.15 -2.90
C ALA A 138 -9.48 26.29 -1.63
N GLN A 139 -9.40 24.97 -1.77
CA GLN A 139 -9.36 24.02 -0.66
C GLN A 139 -7.94 23.55 -0.32
N ARG A 140 -6.92 23.87 -1.14
CA ARG A 140 -5.61 23.25 -0.98
C ARG A 140 -4.79 23.77 0.20
N ASP A 141 -5.03 25.00 0.63
CA ASP A 141 -4.37 25.58 1.82
C ASP A 141 -5.02 25.12 3.13
N VAL A 142 -6.15 24.43 3.07
CA VAL A 142 -6.82 23.86 4.25
C VAL A 142 -6.05 22.65 4.74
N GLU A 143 -5.79 22.59 6.05
CA GLU A 143 -5.14 21.46 6.68
C GLU A 143 -6.01 20.19 6.60
N ASP A 144 -5.43 19.11 6.10
CA ASP A 144 -6.01 17.79 6.18
C ASP A 144 -5.74 17.21 7.57
N ALA A 145 -6.80 17.10 8.38
CA ALA A 145 -6.70 16.69 9.79
C ALA A 145 -6.11 15.28 9.99
N PHE A 146 -6.18 14.40 8.98
CA PHE A 146 -5.59 13.06 9.09
C PHE A 146 -4.07 13.10 8.95
N TRP A 147 -3.57 13.93 8.03
CA TRP A 147 -2.13 14.05 7.78
C TRP A 147 -1.45 15.16 8.59
N GLY A 148 -2.21 16.13 9.12
CA GLY A 148 -1.67 17.31 9.78
C GLY A 148 -0.91 18.23 8.82
N LEU A 149 -1.25 18.19 7.53
CA LEU A 149 -0.62 18.95 6.45
C LEU A 149 -1.71 19.52 5.55
N SER A 150 -1.50 20.72 4.98
CA SER A 150 -2.33 21.19 3.87
C SER A 150 -2.04 20.40 2.60
N VAL A 151 -2.99 20.38 1.66
CA VAL A 151 -2.79 19.72 0.37
C VAL A 151 -1.65 20.36 -0.41
N ASP A 152 -1.51 21.69 -0.36
CA ASP A 152 -0.38 22.39 -0.97
C ASP A 152 0.95 21.96 -0.36
N ALA A 153 1.03 21.76 0.97
CA ALA A 153 2.23 21.25 1.61
C ALA A 153 2.59 19.82 1.14
N MET A 154 1.59 18.97 0.89
CA MET A 154 1.80 17.62 0.36
C MET A 154 2.31 17.64 -1.09
N ILE A 155 1.70 18.46 -1.95
CA ILE A 155 2.12 18.64 -3.34
C ILE A 155 3.55 19.18 -3.39
N GLU A 156 3.83 20.22 -2.59
CA GLU A 156 5.16 20.83 -2.49
C GLU A 156 6.21 19.85 -1.95
N LEU A 157 5.87 18.96 -1.02
CA LEU A 157 6.77 17.91 -0.56
C LEU A 157 7.18 17.00 -1.72
N VAL A 158 6.21 16.48 -2.48
CA VAL A 158 6.47 15.60 -3.64
C VAL A 158 7.30 16.33 -4.69
N LYS A 159 6.95 17.59 -4.99
CA LYS A 159 7.66 18.43 -5.96
C LYS A 159 9.12 18.67 -5.54
N LYS A 160 9.37 19.07 -4.29
CA LYS A 160 10.72 19.32 -3.77
C LYS A 160 11.60 18.08 -3.82
N LEU A 161 11.08 16.92 -3.39
CA LEU A 161 11.84 15.66 -3.41
C LEU A 161 12.13 15.21 -4.85
N THR A 162 11.16 15.38 -5.75
CA THR A 162 11.34 15.07 -7.17
C THR A 162 12.42 15.94 -7.81
N LEU A 163 12.37 17.27 -7.63
CA LEU A 163 13.34 18.17 -8.24
C LEU A 163 14.74 18.07 -7.60
N ARG A 164 14.82 17.61 -6.34
CA ARG A 164 16.10 17.29 -5.69
C ARG A 164 16.81 16.13 -6.38
N ASP A 165 16.10 15.03 -6.62
CA ASP A 165 16.70 13.80 -7.16
C ASP A 165 16.69 13.76 -8.70
N PHE A 166 15.81 14.54 -9.33
CA PHE A 166 15.69 14.68 -10.78
C PHE A 166 15.71 16.17 -11.20
N PRO A 167 16.88 16.85 -11.19
CA PRO A 167 16.97 18.26 -11.58
C PRO A 167 16.51 18.55 -13.03
N HIS A 168 16.51 17.53 -13.90
CA HIS A 168 16.05 17.61 -15.28
C HIS A 168 14.69 16.93 -15.50
N PHE A 169 13.88 16.81 -14.44
CA PHE A 169 12.62 16.08 -14.39
C PHE A 169 11.73 16.29 -15.62
N HIS A 170 11.42 17.54 -15.98
CA HIS A 170 10.53 17.82 -17.10
C HIS A 170 11.06 17.30 -18.45
N ALA A 171 12.37 17.46 -18.70
CA ALA A 171 12.99 16.97 -19.93
C ALA A 171 13.01 15.43 -19.98
N GLN A 172 13.34 14.77 -18.86
CA GLN A 172 13.35 13.31 -18.77
C GLN A 172 11.95 12.72 -18.93
N ARG A 173 10.95 13.29 -18.24
CA ARG A 173 9.55 12.87 -18.33
C ARG A 173 8.99 13.05 -19.74
N PHE A 174 9.29 14.17 -20.40
CA PHE A 174 8.90 14.40 -21.78
C PHE A 174 9.56 13.42 -22.74
N ALA A 175 10.85 13.14 -22.57
CA ALA A 175 11.56 12.13 -23.36
C ALA A 175 10.94 10.73 -23.18
N HIS A 176 10.64 10.33 -21.95
CA HIS A 176 10.01 9.05 -21.64
C HIS A 176 8.63 8.91 -22.29
N LEU A 177 7.78 9.94 -22.16
CA LEU A 177 6.47 9.98 -22.82
C LEU A 177 6.56 9.79 -24.33
N ASN A 178 7.55 10.40 -24.98
CA ASN A 178 7.69 10.27 -26.43
C ASN A 178 8.16 8.87 -26.85
N LEU A 179 9.01 8.23 -26.04
CA LEU A 179 9.44 6.85 -26.27
C LEU A 179 8.29 5.86 -26.07
N SER A 180 7.43 6.09 -25.07
CA SER A 180 6.34 5.16 -24.72
C SER A 180 5.08 5.28 -25.58
N LYS A 181 4.89 6.39 -26.31
CA LYS A 181 3.73 6.62 -27.21
C LYS A 181 3.48 5.50 -28.24
N HIS A 182 4.53 4.80 -28.66
CA HIS A 182 4.45 3.75 -29.69
C HIS A 182 4.55 2.34 -29.11
N GLU A 183 4.68 2.19 -27.80
CA GLU A 183 4.68 0.88 -27.14
C GLU A 183 3.26 0.30 -27.19
N GLN A 184 3.06 -0.75 -28.02
CA GLN A 184 1.87 -1.59 -27.94
C GLN A 184 1.99 -2.45 -26.68
N GLY A 185 1.65 -1.85 -25.54
CA GLY A 185 1.71 -2.54 -24.25
C GLY A 185 0.63 -3.60 -24.10
N LYS A 186 0.86 -4.55 -23.21
CA LYS A 186 -0.21 -5.45 -22.75
C LYS A 186 -1.34 -4.62 -22.13
N ASN A 187 -2.58 -5.06 -22.29
CA ASN A 187 -3.72 -4.45 -21.60
C ASN A 187 -3.72 -4.86 -20.12
N ILE A 188 -2.87 -4.19 -19.33
CA ILE A 188 -2.74 -4.41 -17.89
C ILE A 188 -3.40 -3.25 -17.17
N THR A 189 -4.33 -3.56 -16.27
CA THR A 189 -4.95 -2.58 -15.39
C THR A 189 -4.40 -2.71 -14.00
N ALA A 190 -4.35 -1.59 -13.27
CA ALA A 190 -4.07 -1.61 -11.84
C ALA A 190 -5.06 -2.54 -11.12
N PRO A 191 -4.63 -3.22 -10.04
CA PRO A 191 -5.55 -3.97 -9.20
C PRO A 191 -6.60 -3.02 -8.63
N LYS A 192 -7.87 -3.44 -8.68
CA LYS A 192 -8.96 -2.71 -8.05
C LYS A 192 -9.18 -3.28 -6.66
N LEU A 193 -9.05 -2.44 -5.63
CA LEU A 193 -9.47 -2.79 -4.29
C LEU A 193 -11.00 -2.76 -4.23
N ASP A 194 -11.60 -3.88 -3.84
CA ASP A 194 -13.02 -3.99 -3.57
C ASP A 194 -13.23 -4.18 -2.06
N LEU A 195 -13.81 -3.15 -1.44
CA LEU A 195 -14.09 -3.09 -0.01
C LEU A 195 -15.58 -3.27 0.31
N GLU A 196 -16.42 -3.49 -0.70
CA GLU A 196 -17.85 -3.68 -0.50
C GLU A 196 -18.11 -4.98 0.25
N ASN A 197 -18.91 -4.91 1.32
CA ASN A 197 -19.21 -6.04 2.21
C ASN A 197 -17.96 -6.74 2.80
N LYS A 198 -16.83 -6.04 2.89
CA LYS A 198 -15.60 -6.53 3.52
C LYS A 198 -15.50 -6.06 4.96
N GLU A 199 -15.24 -7.00 5.85
CA GLU A 199 -15.11 -6.76 7.28
C GLU A 199 -13.65 -6.84 7.73
N VAL A 200 -12.85 -7.71 7.10
CA VAL A 200 -11.44 -7.94 7.44
C VAL A 200 -10.54 -7.64 6.25
N ILE A 201 -9.54 -6.77 6.46
CA ILE A 201 -8.57 -6.38 5.46
C ILE A 201 -7.18 -6.87 5.84
N ILE A 202 -6.60 -7.71 4.99
CA ILE A 202 -5.28 -8.29 5.18
C ILE A 202 -4.21 -7.35 4.63
N ILE A 203 -3.19 -7.05 5.43
CA ILE A 203 -1.96 -6.40 4.98
C ILE A 203 -0.80 -7.40 5.14
N LYS A 204 -0.22 -7.83 4.02
CA LYS A 204 0.82 -8.88 3.99
C LYS A 204 2.23 -8.34 4.21
N ASP A 205 2.45 -7.04 4.03
CA ASP A 205 3.78 -6.43 3.98
C ASP A 205 4.14 -5.66 5.25
N ILE A 206 3.80 -6.21 6.41
CA ILE A 206 4.25 -5.69 7.71
C ILE A 206 5.67 -6.18 7.97
N ARG A 207 6.60 -5.24 8.10
CA ARG A 207 8.05 -5.53 8.18
C ARG A 207 8.74 -4.87 9.35
N PHE A 208 8.10 -3.88 9.98
CA PHE A 208 8.70 -3.09 11.06
C PHE A 208 7.82 -3.08 12.31
N GLU A 209 8.43 -2.95 13.48
CA GLU A 209 7.69 -3.03 14.75
C GLU A 209 6.71 -1.86 14.93
N ASN A 210 7.09 -0.66 14.51
CA ASN A 210 6.20 0.51 14.49
C ASN A 210 4.97 0.28 13.60
N GLU A 211 5.11 -0.44 12.48
CA GLU A 211 3.99 -0.79 11.62
C GLU A 211 3.02 -1.76 12.32
N ALA A 212 3.56 -2.76 13.01
CA ALA A 212 2.77 -3.71 13.78
C ALA A 212 2.05 -3.04 14.94
N GLU A 213 2.75 -2.19 15.70
CA GLU A 213 2.21 -1.40 16.79
C GLU A 213 1.06 -0.49 16.32
N TYR A 214 1.22 0.17 15.16
CA TYR A 214 0.15 0.99 14.58
C TYR A 214 -1.12 0.17 14.31
N ILE A 215 -1.00 -1.03 13.73
CA ILE A 215 -2.16 -1.92 13.51
C ILE A 215 -2.81 -2.34 14.82
N ARG A 216 -2.01 -2.70 15.84
CA ARG A 216 -2.51 -3.06 17.18
C ARG A 216 -3.28 -1.89 17.82
N ASN A 217 -2.78 -0.66 17.67
CA ASN A 217 -3.43 0.56 18.17
C ASN A 217 -4.76 0.87 17.48
N LEU A 218 -4.92 0.44 16.22
CA LEU A 218 -6.19 0.50 15.50
C LEU A 218 -7.13 -0.67 15.83
N ASN A 219 -6.88 -1.39 16.92
CA ASN A 219 -7.63 -2.58 17.33
C ASN A 219 -7.63 -3.69 16.27
N GLY A 220 -6.60 -3.69 15.41
CA GLY A 220 -6.27 -4.74 14.46
C GLY A 220 -5.59 -5.94 15.14
N GLU A 221 -5.41 -7.03 14.39
CA GLU A 221 -4.67 -8.21 14.86
C GLU A 221 -3.40 -8.42 14.01
N ILE A 222 -2.37 -8.96 14.65
CA ILE A 222 -1.16 -9.43 13.97
C ILE A 222 -1.11 -10.95 14.08
N TRP A 223 -1.00 -11.61 12.94
CA TRP A 223 -0.80 -13.07 12.88
C TRP A 223 0.61 -13.37 12.38
N HIS A 224 1.35 -14.13 13.18
CA HIS A 224 2.70 -14.58 12.91
C HIS A 224 2.67 -15.98 12.31
N VAL A 225 3.14 -16.13 11.07
CA VAL A 225 3.33 -17.43 10.45
C VAL A 225 4.77 -17.89 10.69
N VAL A 226 4.94 -18.94 11.48
CA VAL A 226 6.25 -19.45 11.90
C VAL A 226 6.49 -20.86 11.36
N ARG A 227 7.70 -21.11 10.87
CA ARG A 227 8.17 -22.42 10.43
C ARG A 227 9.57 -22.67 10.99
N HIS A 228 9.71 -23.64 11.91
CA HIS A 228 10.96 -23.81 12.67
C HIS A 228 12.12 -24.44 11.87
N HIS A 229 11.83 -25.13 10.76
CA HIS A 229 12.82 -25.90 10.00
C HIS A 229 13.43 -25.17 8.79
N LEU A 230 13.29 -23.84 8.69
CA LEU A 230 13.99 -23.06 7.66
C LEU A 230 15.37 -22.66 8.18
N GLU A 231 16.43 -23.19 7.57
CA GLU A 231 17.80 -22.70 7.81
C GLU A 231 17.84 -21.18 7.62
N GLN A 232 18.49 -20.48 8.56
CA GLN A 232 18.65 -19.03 8.54
C GLN A 232 19.50 -18.62 7.33
N VAL A 233 18.87 -18.28 6.20
CA VAL A 233 19.58 -17.72 5.07
C VAL A 233 19.69 -16.21 5.27
N LYS A 234 20.90 -15.77 5.65
CA LYS A 234 21.46 -14.40 5.64
C LYS A 234 20.63 -13.27 6.29
N GLN A 235 21.17 -12.76 7.41
CA GLN A 235 20.75 -11.51 8.06
C GLN A 235 20.83 -10.31 7.10
N HIS A 236 19.68 -9.90 6.56
CA HIS A 236 19.40 -8.51 6.23
C HIS A 236 18.43 -7.95 7.29
N SER A 237 18.57 -6.68 7.67
CA SER A 237 17.77 -6.04 8.73
C SER A 237 16.26 -6.05 8.46
N SER A 238 15.83 -6.25 7.22
CA SER A 238 14.43 -6.44 6.83
C SER A 238 13.91 -7.89 6.94
N GLU A 239 14.73 -8.85 7.39
CA GLU A 239 14.40 -10.28 7.48
C GLU A 239 14.25 -10.81 8.92
N ALA A 240 14.44 -9.96 9.93
CA ALA A 240 14.30 -10.39 11.33
C ALA A 240 12.86 -10.83 11.68
N GLY A 241 11.87 -10.33 10.93
CA GLY A 241 10.46 -10.36 11.34
C GLY A 241 10.18 -9.29 12.39
N ILE A 242 8.91 -9.16 12.79
CA ILE A 242 8.49 -8.37 13.95
C ILE A 242 8.39 -9.27 15.17
N GLU A 243 8.48 -8.69 16.37
CA GLU A 243 8.39 -9.48 17.61
C GLU A 243 6.94 -9.91 17.87
N VAL A 244 6.77 -11.08 18.49
CA VAL A 244 5.46 -11.53 18.95
C VAL A 244 5.09 -10.75 20.21
N ALA A 245 4.10 -9.88 20.11
CA ALA A 245 3.60 -9.12 21.23
C ALA A 245 2.40 -9.81 21.90
N GLN A 246 2.02 -9.32 23.08
CA GLN A 246 0.83 -9.81 23.78
C GLN A 246 -0.43 -9.56 22.92
N GLY A 247 -1.24 -10.60 22.73
CA GLY A 247 -2.47 -10.54 21.95
C GLY A 247 -2.30 -10.89 20.48
N ASP A 248 -1.06 -10.96 19.98
CA ASP A 248 -0.78 -11.50 18.66
C ASP A 248 -1.09 -13.01 18.59
N ILE A 249 -1.42 -13.49 17.40
CA ILE A 249 -1.66 -14.91 17.14
C ILE A 249 -0.42 -15.51 16.48
N VAL A 250 0.02 -16.67 16.95
CA VAL A 250 1.10 -17.44 16.33
C VAL A 250 0.51 -18.67 15.66
N ILE A 251 0.75 -18.81 14.36
CA ILE A 251 0.32 -19.94 13.54
C ILE A 251 1.57 -20.72 13.12
N GLU A 252 1.64 -21.95 13.60
CA GLU A 252 2.72 -22.87 13.28
C GLU A 252 2.47 -23.57 11.94
N ASN A 253 3.40 -23.41 11.00
CA ASN A 253 3.44 -24.11 9.72
C ASN A 253 4.55 -25.17 9.71
N ASN A 254 4.45 -26.11 10.66
CA ASN A 254 5.44 -27.19 10.84
C ASN A 254 4.99 -28.55 10.27
N GLY A 255 3.70 -28.68 9.91
CA GLY A 255 3.09 -29.93 9.46
C GLY A 255 2.73 -29.94 7.97
N SER A 256 1.71 -30.74 7.66
CA SER A 256 1.08 -30.81 6.34
C SER A 256 0.27 -29.54 6.02
N LEU A 257 -0.04 -29.36 4.74
CA LEU A 257 -0.91 -28.26 4.29
C LEU A 257 -2.31 -28.33 4.91
N ALA A 258 -2.82 -29.54 5.19
CA ALA A 258 -4.12 -29.73 5.82
C ALA A 258 -4.13 -29.27 7.28
N GLU A 259 -3.09 -29.61 8.04
CA GLU A 259 -2.92 -29.14 9.43
C GLU A 259 -2.75 -27.62 9.48
N TYR A 260 -1.92 -27.07 8.59
CA TYR A 260 -1.72 -25.63 8.52
C TYR A 260 -3.02 -24.88 8.15
N LYS A 261 -3.78 -25.40 7.17
CA LYS A 261 -5.10 -24.85 6.85
C LYS A 261 -6.03 -24.90 8.06
N HIS A 262 -6.09 -26.02 8.78
CA HIS A 262 -6.92 -26.15 9.97
C HIS A 262 -6.54 -25.13 11.06
N ALA A 263 -5.25 -24.90 11.29
CA ALA A 263 -4.79 -23.88 12.24
C ALA A 263 -5.23 -22.46 11.85
N ILE A 264 -5.14 -22.10 10.56
CA ILE A 264 -5.62 -20.82 10.04
C ILE A 264 -7.14 -20.68 10.22
N GLU A 265 -7.91 -21.71 9.88
CA GLU A 265 -9.37 -21.68 10.01
C GLU A 265 -9.81 -21.54 11.48
N ASN A 266 -9.11 -22.20 12.41
CA ASN A 266 -9.40 -22.05 13.84
C ASN A 266 -9.16 -20.61 14.31
N ALA A 267 -7.99 -20.02 13.99
CA ALA A 267 -7.69 -18.63 14.30
C ALA A 267 -8.70 -17.66 13.65
N TRP A 268 -9.16 -17.97 12.44
CA TRP A 268 -10.17 -17.20 11.73
C TRP A 268 -11.53 -17.23 12.43
N ASN A 269 -11.99 -18.41 12.85
CA ASN A 269 -13.25 -18.55 13.58
C ASN A 269 -13.23 -17.76 14.89
N ASP A 270 -12.10 -17.78 15.61
CA ASP A 270 -11.94 -16.98 16.84
C ASP A 270 -12.00 -15.48 16.54
N LEU A 271 -11.37 -15.03 15.44
CA LEU A 271 -11.41 -13.62 15.01
C LEU A 271 -12.84 -13.17 14.69
N ILE A 272 -13.59 -13.95 13.90
CA ILE A 272 -14.97 -13.60 13.54
C ILE A 272 -15.87 -13.57 14.77
N GLN A 273 -15.75 -14.54 15.68
CA GLN A 273 -16.51 -14.50 16.93
C GLN A 273 -16.23 -13.24 17.75
N LYS A 274 -14.97 -12.79 17.82
CA LYS A 274 -14.61 -11.52 18.49
C LYS A 274 -15.27 -10.32 17.81
N ILE A 275 -15.30 -10.28 16.47
CA ILE A 275 -15.91 -9.21 15.68
C ILE A 275 -17.42 -9.17 15.93
N ASP A 276 -18.10 -10.31 15.86
CA ASP A 276 -19.54 -10.41 16.09
C ASP A 276 -19.93 -9.97 17.51
N LEU A 277 -19.15 -10.37 18.52
CA LEU A 277 -19.35 -9.95 19.90
C LEU A 277 -19.15 -8.44 20.10
N GLN A 278 -18.24 -7.82 19.34
CA GLN A 278 -18.03 -6.37 19.38
C GLN A 278 -19.19 -5.61 18.72
N ASN A 279 -19.69 -6.09 17.58
CA ASN A 279 -20.81 -5.49 16.87
C ASN A 279 -22.09 -5.53 17.73
N ASN A 280 -22.41 -6.69 18.31
CA ASN A 280 -23.59 -6.86 19.17
C ASN A 280 -23.57 -5.96 20.44
N LYS A 281 -22.38 -5.68 20.99
CA LYS A 281 -22.24 -4.77 22.14
C LYS A 281 -22.46 -3.30 21.79
N ASN A 282 -22.19 -2.92 20.54
CA ASN A 282 -22.40 -1.55 20.08
C ASN A 282 -23.89 -1.31 19.78
N ASP A 283 -24.57 -2.28 19.15
CA ASP A 283 -26.00 -2.18 18.83
C ASP A 283 -26.91 -2.20 20.09
N SER A 284 -26.44 -2.80 21.17
CA SER A 284 -27.18 -2.81 22.45
C SER A 284 -26.99 -1.54 23.31
N ARG A 285 -26.11 -0.63 22.88
CA ARG A 285 -25.83 0.65 23.56
C ARG A 285 -26.33 1.88 22.79
N SER A 286 -26.75 1.69 21.53
CA SER A 286 -27.46 2.68 20.70
C SER A 286 -28.96 2.62 20.94
#